data_AF-A0A2K4ZA67-F1
#
_entry.id   AF-A0A2K4ZA67-F1
#
_cell.length_a   1.000
_cell.length_b   1.000
_cell.length_c   1.000
_cell.angle_alpha   90.00
_cell.angle_beta   90.00
_cell.angle_gamma   90.00
#
_symmetry.space_group_name_H-M   'P 1'
#
loop_
_entity.id
_entity.type
_entity.pdbx_description
1 polymer ?
#
loop_
_entity_poly.entity_id
_entity_poly.type
_entity_poly.pdbx_seq_one_letter_code
_entity_poly.pdbx_strand_id
1 'polypeptide(L)'
;MRGYREEGKGQHITSFYMETLVLALIFIAVILVLTKVFALSGQMSGKAKVLTNAVHLAENAAEALAASDSLEMLAVLLEEDGNVEILRQDGQEVLQARYDEKMKPAADGSFLVEVLWVPEAGNENGLTQGVINVSREDSGEQLYMLKTAVYMGH
;
A
#
# COMPACT_ATOMS: atom_id res chain seq x y z
N MET A 1 28.84 -67.48 -41.08
CA MET A 1 27.81 -66.52 -40.63
C MET A 1 27.61 -66.70 -39.14
N ARG A 2 28.00 -65.72 -38.33
CA ARG A 2 27.75 -65.71 -36.88
C ARG A 2 27.15 -64.34 -36.58
N GLY A 3 25.89 -64.32 -36.17
CA GLY A 3 25.09 -63.11 -36.00
C GLY A 3 25.68 -62.20 -34.94
N TYR A 4 25.86 -60.93 -35.29
CA TYR A 4 26.12 -59.87 -34.32
C TYR A 4 24.85 -59.66 -33.50
N ARG A 5 24.95 -59.90 -32.20
CA ARG A 5 23.93 -59.62 -31.19
C ARG A 5 23.75 -58.10 -31.07
N GLU A 6 22.57 -57.60 -31.44
CA GLU A 6 22.16 -56.19 -31.22
C GLU A 6 21.66 -55.97 -29.78
N GLU A 7 22.46 -56.32 -28.76
CA GLU A 7 22.01 -56.18 -27.35
C GLU A 7 22.35 -54.81 -26.72
N GLY A 8 23.08 -53.92 -27.41
CA GLY A 8 23.57 -52.65 -26.84
C GLY A 8 22.77 -51.38 -27.15
N LYS A 9 21.89 -51.37 -28.15
CA LYS A 9 21.20 -50.12 -28.58
C LYS A 9 20.01 -49.75 -27.69
N GLY A 10 19.26 -50.74 -27.19
CA GLY A 10 18.04 -50.51 -26.40
C GLY A 10 18.30 -49.91 -25.00
N GLN A 11 19.38 -50.34 -24.33
CA GLN A 11 19.74 -49.87 -22.98
C GLN A 11 20.25 -48.41 -22.95
N HIS A 12 21.03 -48.00 -23.95
CA HIS A 12 21.48 -46.61 -24.04
C HIS A 12 20.34 -45.63 -24.33
N ILE A 13 19.39 -46.05 -25.17
CA ILE A 13 18.22 -45.25 -25.53
C ILE A 13 17.28 -45.09 -24.32
N THR A 14 16.99 -46.17 -23.58
CA THR A 14 16.18 -46.08 -22.35
C THR A 14 16.86 -45.29 -21.23
N SER A 15 18.18 -45.41 -21.07
CA SER A 15 18.95 -44.60 -20.10
C SER A 15 18.84 -43.10 -20.41
N PHE A 16 18.99 -42.72 -21.69
CA PHE A 16 18.88 -41.31 -22.12
C PHE A 16 17.47 -40.75 -21.92
N TYR A 17 16.42 -41.53 -22.22
CA TYR A 17 15.04 -41.11 -21.98
C TYR A 17 14.73 -40.98 -20.48
N MET A 18 15.25 -41.89 -19.64
CA MET A 18 15.07 -41.79 -18.18
C MET A 18 15.80 -40.58 -17.61
N GLU A 19 17.01 -40.28 -18.07
CA GLU A 19 17.76 -39.08 -17.67
C GLU A 19 17.02 -37.80 -18.09
N THR A 20 16.54 -37.75 -19.33
CA THR A 20 15.75 -36.61 -19.82
C THR A 20 14.44 -36.46 -19.05
N LEU A 21 13.77 -37.56 -18.71
CA LEU A 21 12.54 -37.55 -17.90
C LEU A 21 12.81 -37.00 -16.49
N VAL A 22 13.88 -37.46 -15.84
CA VAL A 22 14.27 -36.98 -14.51
C VAL A 22 14.61 -35.50 -14.56
N LEU A 23 15.39 -35.06 -15.56
CA LEU A 23 15.72 -33.65 -15.75
C LEU A 23 14.47 -32.81 -15.98
N ALA A 24 13.54 -33.28 -16.82
CA ALA A 24 12.28 -32.60 -17.08
C ALA A 24 11.43 -32.48 -15.81
N LEU A 25 11.35 -33.54 -14.99
CA LEU A 25 10.62 -33.50 -13.72
C LEU A 25 11.25 -32.51 -12.73
N ILE A 26 12.58 -32.50 -12.60
CA ILE A 26 13.29 -31.53 -11.78
C ILE A 26 13.04 -30.11 -12.29
N PHE A 27 13.11 -29.90 -13.60
CA PHE A 27 12.89 -28.59 -14.21
C PHE A 27 11.46 -28.08 -13.97
N ILE A 28 10.45 -28.95 -14.11
CA ILE A 28 9.06 -28.63 -13.77
C ILE A 28 8.93 -28.27 -12.28
N ALA A 29 9.54 -29.06 -11.39
CA ALA A 29 9.51 -28.77 -9.96
C ALA A 29 10.13 -27.40 -9.64
N VAL A 30 11.26 -27.06 -10.26
CA VAL A 30 11.91 -25.76 -10.11
C VAL A 30 11.02 -24.63 -10.63
N ILE A 31 10.40 -24.77 -11.81
CA ILE A 31 9.48 -23.76 -12.36
C ILE A 31 8.30 -23.52 -11.41
N LEU A 32 7.72 -24.58 -10.86
CA LEU A 32 6.60 -24.45 -9.91
C LEU A 32 7.02 -23.71 -8.64
N VAL A 33 8.20 -23.99 -8.10
CA VAL A 33 8.74 -23.28 -6.93
C VAL A 33 8.96 -21.80 -7.27
N LEU A 34 9.62 -21.50 -8.39
CA LEU A 34 9.86 -20.12 -8.81
C LEU A 34 8.54 -19.35 -9.00
N THR A 35 7.55 -19.97 -9.63
CA THR A 35 6.23 -19.36 -9.86
C THR A 35 5.57 -18.98 -8.54
N LYS A 36 5.63 -19.85 -7.52
CA LYS A 36 5.12 -19.55 -6.18
C LYS A 36 5.85 -18.40 -5.53
N VAL A 37 7.19 -18.38 -5.61
CA VAL A 37 8.01 -17.29 -5.05
C VAL A 37 7.66 -15.96 -5.72
N PHE A 38 7.58 -15.91 -7.06
CA PHE A 38 7.19 -14.70 -7.79
C PHE A 38 5.79 -14.21 -7.40
N ALA A 39 4.82 -15.11 -7.26
CA ALA A 39 3.47 -14.75 -6.84
C ALA A 39 3.46 -14.12 -5.44
N LEU A 40 4.20 -14.71 -4.49
CA LEU A 40 4.34 -14.17 -3.14
C LEU A 40 5.04 -12.81 -3.13
N SER A 41 6.13 -12.65 -3.89
CA SER A 41 6.82 -11.36 -4.03
C SER A 41 5.93 -10.29 -4.65
N GLY A 42 5.12 -10.63 -5.65
CA GLY A 42 4.15 -9.71 -6.24
C GLY A 42 3.12 -9.21 -5.22
N GLN A 43 2.59 -10.11 -4.39
CA GLN A 43 1.66 -9.74 -3.32
C GLN A 43 2.31 -8.84 -2.26
N MET A 44 3.54 -9.17 -1.83
CA MET A 44 4.29 -8.35 -0.87
C MET A 44 4.61 -6.96 -1.44
N SER A 45 5.01 -6.89 -2.71
CA SER A 45 5.28 -5.63 -3.40
C SER A 45 4.02 -4.77 -3.51
N GLY A 46 2.87 -5.38 -3.81
CA GLY A 46 1.58 -4.69 -3.80
C GLY A 46 1.26 -4.09 -2.44
N LYS A 47 1.38 -4.88 -1.35
CA LYS A 47 1.17 -4.39 0.02
C LYS A 47 2.14 -3.27 0.40
N ALA A 48 3.41 -3.40 0.04
CA ALA A 48 4.42 -2.37 0.28
C ALA A 48 4.06 -1.06 -0.44
N LYS A 49 3.62 -1.14 -1.70
CA LYS A 49 3.17 0.03 -2.47
C LYS A 49 1.97 0.72 -1.81
N VAL A 50 0.95 -0.04 -1.39
CA VAL A 50 -0.21 0.52 -0.69
C VAL A 50 0.21 1.23 0.59
N LEU A 51 1.10 0.62 1.38
CA LEU A 51 1.60 1.24 2.61
C LEU A 51 2.41 2.50 2.32
N THR A 52 3.31 2.48 1.33
CA THR A 52 4.09 3.66 0.93
C THR A 52 3.18 4.80 0.46
N ASN A 53 2.14 4.50 -0.31
CA ASN A 53 1.15 5.49 -0.72
C ASN A 53 0.44 6.09 0.51
N ALA A 54 0.01 5.26 1.46
CA ALA A 54 -0.65 5.72 2.68
C ALA A 54 0.26 6.62 3.54
N VAL A 55 1.55 6.30 3.62
CA VAL A 55 2.54 7.15 4.31
C VAL A 55 2.66 8.51 3.62
N HIS A 56 2.81 8.55 2.29
CA HIS A 56 2.92 9.82 1.56
C HIS A 56 1.66 10.67 1.66
N LEU A 57 0.47 10.06 1.62
CA LEU A 57 -0.78 10.78 1.85
C LEU A 57 -0.82 11.40 3.25
N ALA A 58 -0.37 10.67 4.27
CA ALA A 58 -0.28 11.19 5.63
C ALA A 58 0.76 12.30 5.77
N GLU A 59 1.92 12.18 5.13
CA GLU A 59 2.97 13.20 5.11
C GLU A 59 2.47 14.49 4.44
N ASN A 60 1.86 14.38 3.25
CA ASN A 60 1.30 15.53 2.54
C ASN A 60 0.23 16.24 3.37
N ALA A 61 -0.65 15.47 4.03
CA ALA A 61 -1.65 16.02 4.93
C ALA A 61 -1.02 16.67 6.18
N ALA A 62 0.07 16.13 6.70
CA ALA A 62 0.79 16.73 7.82
C ALA A 62 1.50 18.03 7.43
N GLU A 63 2.06 18.10 6.23
CA GLU A 63 2.64 19.33 5.68
C GLU A 63 1.58 20.41 5.48
N ALA A 64 0.43 20.05 4.89
CA ALA A 64 -0.69 20.97 4.72
C ALA A 64 -1.23 21.44 6.08
N LEU A 65 -1.35 20.53 7.05
CA LEU A 65 -1.77 20.83 8.41
C LEU A 65 -0.79 21.80 9.09
N ALA A 66 0.52 21.58 8.96
CA ALA A 66 1.54 22.48 9.51
C ALA A 66 1.56 23.86 8.84
N ALA A 67 1.06 23.97 7.60
CA ALA A 67 0.89 25.23 6.88
C ALA A 67 -0.47 25.91 7.11
N SER A 68 -1.32 25.31 7.95
CA SER A 68 -2.67 25.79 8.22
C SER A 68 -2.84 26.28 9.66
N ASP A 69 -3.59 27.36 9.84
CA ASP A 69 -3.95 27.90 11.16
C ASP A 69 -5.39 27.53 11.59
N SER A 70 -6.16 26.89 10.70
CA SER A 70 -7.52 26.40 10.97
C SER A 70 -7.91 25.24 10.04
N LEU A 71 -8.93 24.47 10.44
CA LEU A 71 -9.39 23.32 9.66
C LEU A 71 -9.96 23.75 8.30
N GLU A 72 -10.53 24.94 8.21
CA GLU A 72 -11.00 25.53 6.96
C GLU A 72 -9.84 25.89 6.03
N MET A 73 -8.74 26.44 6.56
CA MET A 73 -7.54 26.70 5.78
C MET A 73 -6.91 25.40 5.28
N LEU A 74 -6.89 24.37 6.13
CA LEU A 74 -6.45 23.04 5.72
C LEU A 74 -7.32 22.48 4.59
N ALA A 75 -8.64 22.62 4.67
CA ALA A 75 -9.54 22.21 3.61
C ALA A 75 -9.21 22.91 2.29
N VAL A 76 -8.99 24.22 2.30
CA VAL A 76 -8.60 24.96 1.09
C VAL A 76 -7.26 24.46 0.51
N LEU A 77 -6.31 24.06 1.35
CA LEU A 77 -5.01 23.56 0.88
C LEU A 77 -5.09 22.14 0.27
N LEU A 78 -6.04 21.31 0.72
CA LEU A 78 -6.20 19.93 0.26
C LEU A 78 -7.28 19.76 -0.81
N GLU A 79 -8.16 20.75 -0.96
CA GLU A 79 -9.30 20.74 -1.89
C GLU A 79 -8.83 20.87 -3.33
N GLU A 80 -9.05 19.81 -4.08
CA GLU A 80 -8.92 19.73 -5.53
C GLU A 80 -9.94 18.71 -6.06
N ASP A 81 -10.72 19.09 -7.06
CA ASP A 81 -11.75 18.24 -7.68
C ASP A 81 -12.83 17.71 -6.72
N GLY A 82 -13.21 18.46 -5.67
CA GLY A 82 -14.31 18.07 -4.77
C GLY A 82 -13.95 16.93 -3.83
N ASN A 83 -12.67 16.74 -3.54
CA ASN A 83 -12.17 15.62 -2.74
C ASN A 83 -12.26 15.84 -1.23
N VAL A 84 -12.51 17.07 -0.75
CA VAL A 84 -12.54 17.39 0.68
C VAL A 84 -13.97 17.60 1.19
N GLU A 85 -14.22 17.09 2.39
CA GLU A 85 -15.41 17.35 3.18
C GLU A 85 -15.02 17.60 4.65
N ILE A 86 -15.70 18.53 5.32
CA ILE A 86 -15.58 18.71 6.77
C ILE A 86 -16.84 18.13 7.41
N LEU A 87 -16.65 17.12 8.24
CA LEU A 87 -17.72 16.46 8.98
C LEU A 87 -17.62 16.79 10.46
N ARG A 88 -18.77 16.80 11.15
CA ARG A 88 -18.82 16.90 12.61
C ARG A 88 -19.15 15.53 13.19
N GLN A 89 -18.19 14.90 13.84
CA GLN A 89 -18.32 13.59 14.48
C GLN A 89 -18.10 13.74 15.99
N ASP A 90 -19.06 13.28 16.81
CA ASP A 90 -18.98 13.31 18.28
C ASP A 90 -18.62 14.69 18.88
N GLY A 91 -19.06 15.77 18.21
CA GLY A 91 -18.80 17.15 18.61
C GLY A 91 -17.45 17.73 18.17
N GLN A 92 -16.60 16.92 17.53
CA GLN A 92 -15.33 17.33 16.92
C GLN A 92 -15.49 17.48 15.41
N GLU A 93 -14.75 18.41 14.82
CA GLU A 93 -14.67 18.57 13.37
C GLU A 93 -13.54 17.69 12.82
N VAL A 94 -13.86 16.93 11.78
CA VAL A 94 -12.97 15.99 11.10
C VAL A 94 -12.96 16.38 9.63
N LEU A 95 -11.78 16.67 9.11
CA LEU A 95 -11.60 16.87 7.68
C LEU A 95 -11.34 15.53 7.03
N GLN A 96 -12.07 15.23 5.96
CA GLN A 96 -11.91 14.05 5.13
C GLN A 96 -11.44 14.48 3.74
N ALA A 97 -10.36 13.90 3.24
CA ALA A 97 -9.85 14.11 1.89
C ALA A 97 -9.69 12.78 1.16
N ARG A 98 -10.20 12.69 -0.06
CA ARG A 98 -10.25 11.44 -0.84
C ARG A 98 -9.24 11.43 -1.99
N TYR A 99 -8.61 10.28 -2.23
CA TYR A 99 -7.58 10.14 -3.26
C TYR A 99 -7.72 8.82 -4.04
N ASP A 100 -7.42 8.85 -5.33
CA ASP A 100 -7.40 7.65 -6.19
C ASP A 100 -6.18 6.75 -5.94
N GLU A 101 -6.13 5.58 -6.59
CA GLU A 101 -5.00 4.63 -6.51
C GLU A 101 -3.64 5.22 -7.01
N LYS A 102 -3.66 6.39 -7.66
CA LYS A 102 -2.49 7.15 -8.10
C LYS A 102 -2.16 8.31 -7.15
N MET A 103 -2.81 8.39 -5.99
CA MET A 103 -2.70 9.45 -4.99
C MET A 103 -3.12 10.83 -5.50
N LYS A 104 -4.02 10.88 -6.49
CA LYS A 104 -4.60 12.14 -6.96
C LYS A 104 -5.90 12.44 -6.24
N PRO A 105 -6.19 13.71 -5.93
CA PRO A 105 -7.48 14.14 -5.41
C PRO A 105 -8.64 13.61 -6.28
N ALA A 106 -9.65 13.01 -5.64
CA ALA A 106 -10.82 12.49 -6.32
C ALA A 106 -12.02 12.36 -5.37
N ALA A 107 -13.18 12.88 -5.74
CA ALA A 107 -14.41 12.79 -4.94
C ALA A 107 -14.85 11.34 -4.63
N ASP A 108 -14.57 10.39 -5.52
CA ASP A 108 -14.82 8.95 -5.38
C ASP A 108 -13.52 8.14 -5.19
N GLY A 109 -12.53 8.75 -4.54
CA GLY A 109 -11.22 8.16 -4.27
C GLY A 109 -11.26 6.82 -3.52
N SER A 110 -10.22 6.00 -3.74
CA SER A 110 -10.04 4.70 -3.10
C SER A 110 -9.36 4.78 -1.72
N PHE A 111 -8.71 5.90 -1.43
CA PHE A 111 -8.12 6.21 -0.14
C PHE A 111 -8.88 7.35 0.52
N LEU A 112 -9.03 7.25 1.83
CA LEU A 112 -9.58 8.29 2.70
C LEU A 112 -8.49 8.75 3.66
N VAL A 113 -8.27 10.06 3.70
CA VAL A 113 -7.40 10.73 4.66
C VAL A 113 -8.29 11.50 5.62
N GLU A 114 -8.28 11.14 6.89
CA GLU A 114 -9.00 11.86 7.93
C GLU A 114 -8.03 12.64 8.80
N VAL A 115 -8.29 13.93 8.99
CA VAL A 115 -7.51 14.80 9.86
C VAL A 115 -8.38 15.25 11.02
N LEU A 116 -8.00 14.81 12.22
CA LEU A 116 -8.57 15.29 13.47
C LEU A 116 -7.66 16.35 14.07
N TRP A 117 -8.25 17.51 14.31
CA TRP A 117 -7.60 18.62 14.99
C TRP A 117 -8.04 18.63 16.45
N VAL A 118 -7.15 18.24 17.37
CA VAL A 118 -7.46 18.14 18.80
C VAL A 118 -6.75 19.26 19.56
N PRO A 119 -7.44 20.39 19.87
CA PRO A 119 -6.88 21.44 20.71
C PRO A 119 -6.46 20.85 22.06
N GLU A 120 -5.20 21.07 22.44
CA GLU A 120 -4.69 20.58 23.72
C GLU A 120 -5.27 21.45 24.85
N ALA A 121 -6.16 20.87 25.66
CA ALA A 121 -6.86 21.61 26.71
C ALA A 121 -5.85 22.14 27.75
N GLY A 122 -5.77 23.47 27.87
CA GLY A 122 -4.94 24.15 28.88
C GLY A 122 -3.50 24.43 28.45
N ASN A 123 -3.15 24.30 27.17
CA ASN A 123 -1.82 24.67 26.69
C ASN A 123 -1.78 26.17 26.29
N GLU A 124 -1.14 26.97 27.14
CA GLU A 124 -0.97 28.43 26.94
C GLU A 124 -0.01 28.77 25.78
N ASN A 125 0.63 27.76 25.18
CA ASN A 125 1.70 27.92 24.18
C ASN A 125 1.24 27.75 22.72
N GLY A 126 -0.06 27.57 22.44
CA GLY A 126 -0.57 27.43 21.06
C GLY A 126 -0.24 26.10 20.37
N LEU A 127 0.27 25.09 21.09
CA LEU A 127 0.52 23.77 20.51
C LEU A 127 -0.78 22.97 20.39
N THR A 128 -1.04 22.43 19.21
CA THR A 128 -2.20 21.57 18.95
C THR A 128 -1.82 20.23 18.34
N GLN A 129 -2.48 19.15 18.76
CA GLN A 129 -2.22 17.83 18.21
C GLN A 129 -3.08 17.56 16.97
N GLY A 130 -2.43 17.18 15.88
CA GLY A 130 -3.05 16.65 14.68
C GLY A 130 -2.96 15.13 14.64
N VAL A 131 -4.07 14.44 14.39
CA VAL A 131 -4.09 13.00 14.12
C VAL A 131 -4.56 12.79 12.69
N ILE A 132 -3.73 12.13 11.89
CA ILE A 132 -4.00 11.85 10.48
C ILE A 132 -4.15 10.34 10.32
N ASN A 133 -5.31 9.90 9.87
CA ASN A 133 -5.59 8.50 9.56
C ASN A 133 -5.69 8.33 8.04
N VAL A 134 -5.09 7.27 7.51
CA VAL A 134 -5.25 6.90 6.11
C VAL A 134 -5.86 5.51 6.05
N SER A 135 -7.01 5.39 5.41
CA SER A 135 -7.76 4.14 5.26
C SER A 135 -8.16 3.90 3.81
N ARG A 136 -8.57 2.67 3.53
CA ARG A 136 -9.18 2.32 2.26
C ARG A 136 -10.68 2.63 2.31
N GLU A 137 -11.19 3.35 1.32
CA GLU A 137 -12.58 3.82 1.30
C GLU A 137 -13.60 2.66 1.21
N ASP A 138 -13.29 1.62 0.43
CA ASP A 138 -14.22 0.50 0.19
C ASP A 138 -14.40 -0.43 1.40
N SER A 139 -13.37 -0.57 2.23
CA SER A 139 -13.30 -1.56 3.32
C SER A 139 -13.24 -0.92 4.70
N GLY A 140 -12.89 0.36 4.79
CA GLY A 140 -12.56 1.04 6.04
C GLY A 140 -11.28 0.52 6.70
N GLU A 141 -10.48 -0.31 6.01
CA GLU A 141 -9.20 -0.81 6.53
C GLU A 141 -8.24 0.35 6.77
N GLN A 142 -7.84 0.55 8.02
CA GLN A 142 -6.83 1.53 8.36
C GLN A 142 -5.45 1.04 7.89
N LEU A 143 -4.83 1.80 7.00
CA LEU A 143 -3.53 1.47 6.39
C LEU A 143 -2.38 2.12 7.17
N TYR A 144 -2.59 3.35 7.67
CA TYR A 144 -1.57 4.10 8.39
C TYR A 144 -2.20 5.15 9.31
N MET A 145 -1.45 5.55 10.35
CA MET A 145 -1.80 6.67 11.23
C MET A 145 -0.55 7.44 11.61
N LEU A 146 -0.64 8.76 11.49
CA LEU A 146 0.38 9.71 11.88
C LEU A 146 -0.17 10.64 12.96
N LYS A 147 0.61 10.83 14.03
CA LYS A 147 0.33 11.84 15.06
C LYS A 147 1.40 12.92 14.96
N THR A 148 0.97 14.17 14.83
CA THR A 148 1.85 15.32 14.72
C THR A 148 1.41 16.44 15.66
N ALA A 149 2.30 17.39 15.94
CA ALA A 149 2.01 18.59 16.71
C ALA A 149 2.23 19.82 15.83
N VAL A 150 1.28 20.75 15.86
CA VAL A 150 1.30 22.00 15.12
C VAL A 150 1.45 23.14 16.12
N TYR A 151 2.35 24.07 15.85
CA TYR A 151 2.48 25.28 16.64
C TYR A 151 1.63 26.38 16.02
N MET A 152 0.56 26.77 16.71
CA MET A 152 -0.27 27.92 16.36
C MET A 152 0.41 29.14 17.00
N GLY A 153 1.26 29.83 16.25
CA GLY A 153 1.84 31.09 16.71
C GLY A 153 0.72 32.10 16.96
N HIS A 154 0.49 32.45 18.22
CA HIS A 154 -0.40 33.55 18.59
C HIS A 154 0.28 34.91 18.38
#